data_AF-A0A820DA47-F1
#
_entry.id   AF-A0A820DA47-F1
#
_cell.length_a   1.000
_cell.length_b   1.000
_cell.length_c   1.000
_cell.angle_alpha   90.00
_cell.angle_beta   90.00
_cell.angle_gamma   90.00
#
_symmetry.space_group_name_H-M   'P 1'
#
loop_
_entity.id
_entity.type
_entity.pdbx_description
1 polymer ?
#
loop_
_entity_poly.entity_id
_entity_poly.type
_entity_poly.pdbx_seq_one_letter_code
_entity_poly.pdbx_strand_id
1 'polypeptide(L)'
;ECGFARWASPVDKFISNASRLIKIGLYDRPELTTWYKDRVVLAGDAAHATSPHLGQGANQAMEDAYYLVKFWKTNTSNHMKAFEDYTQLRKERTSRLVTAARRQGEARVCIEPEECQKRNEMLSKGINLNDISWIYDIQL
;
A
#
# COMPACT_ATOMS: atom_id res chain seq x y z
N GLU A 1 15.32 -1.46 -24.40
CA GLU A 1 14.27 -0.61 -25.02
C GLU A 1 12.99 -0.71 -24.20
N CYS A 2 12.22 0.38 -24.05
CA CYS A 2 10.97 0.36 -23.29
C CYS A 2 9.89 -0.41 -24.09
N GLY A 3 9.40 -1.52 -23.55
CA GLY A 3 8.48 -2.47 -24.21
C GLY A 3 7.05 -1.98 -24.49
N PHE A 4 6.82 -0.67 -24.60
CA PHE A 4 5.48 -0.08 -24.74
C PHE A 4 5.07 0.20 -26.19
N ALA A 5 5.97 0.03 -27.17
CA ALA A 5 5.70 0.29 -28.59
C ALA A 5 4.59 -0.60 -29.19
N ARG A 6 4.21 -1.68 -28.51
CA ARG A 6 3.17 -2.63 -28.93
C ARG A 6 1.81 -2.39 -28.25
N TRP A 7 1.69 -1.35 -27.42
CA TRP A 7 0.45 -1.06 -26.72
C TRP A 7 -0.57 -0.40 -27.64
N ALA A 8 -1.85 -0.69 -27.43
CA ALA A 8 -2.93 -0.13 -28.24
C ALA A 8 -3.14 1.36 -27.93
N SER A 9 -3.57 2.12 -28.95
CA SER A 9 -3.99 3.51 -28.78
C SER A 9 -5.19 3.63 -27.84
N PRO A 10 -5.23 4.66 -26.95
CA PRO A 10 -4.35 5.84 -26.95
C PRO A 10 -3.09 5.74 -26.07
N VAL A 11 -2.78 4.57 -25.48
CA VAL A 11 -1.69 4.48 -24.48
C VAL A 11 -0.32 4.74 -25.08
N ASP A 12 -0.06 4.23 -26.29
CA ASP A 12 1.16 4.51 -27.06
C ASP A 12 1.38 6.01 -27.27
N LYS A 13 0.31 6.75 -27.60
CA LYS A 13 0.34 8.21 -27.81
C LYS A 13 0.62 8.98 -26.53
N PHE A 14 0.09 8.54 -25.39
CA PHE A 14 0.41 9.18 -24.11
C PHE A 14 1.90 9.02 -23.77
N ILE A 15 2.48 7.85 -24.06
CA ILE A 15 3.89 7.57 -23.79
C ILE A 15 4.80 8.32 -24.78
N SER A 16 4.49 8.30 -26.08
CA SER A 16 5.32 8.92 -27.12
C SER A 16 5.32 10.45 -27.07
N ASN A 17 4.22 11.06 -26.60
CA ASN A 17 4.13 12.52 -26.42
C ASN A 17 4.58 13.00 -25.03
N ALA A 18 5.00 12.11 -24.13
CA ALA A 18 5.47 12.52 -22.81
C ALA A 18 6.78 13.32 -22.95
N SER A 19 6.81 14.56 -22.45
CA SER A 19 8.02 15.39 -22.44
C SER A 19 9.12 14.83 -21.54
N ARG A 20 8.74 14.03 -20.54
CA ARG A 20 9.66 13.38 -19.60
C ARG A 20 9.08 12.06 -19.10
N LEU A 21 9.87 11.00 -19.20
CA LEU A 21 9.58 9.70 -18.61
C LEU A 21 10.54 9.45 -17.44
N ILE A 22 10.00 9.06 -16.29
CA ILE A 22 10.79 8.72 -15.11
C ILE A 22 10.50 7.27 -14.77
N LYS A 23 11.55 6.45 -14.74
CA LYS A 23 11.47 5.08 -14.25
C LYS A 23 11.84 5.06 -12.78
N ILE A 24 10.88 4.69 -11.93
CA ILE A 24 11.07 4.57 -10.48
C ILE A 24 10.94 3.09 -10.11
N GLY A 25 11.88 2.59 -9.31
CA GLY A 25 11.78 1.24 -8.78
C GLY A 25 10.70 1.17 -7.70
N LEU A 26 9.93 0.10 -7.70
CA LEU A 26 9.00 -0.21 -6.61
C LEU A 26 9.73 -1.11 -5.62
N TYR A 27 9.85 -0.64 -4.39
CA TYR A 27 10.51 -1.34 -3.30
C TYR A 27 9.55 -1.45 -2.14
N ASP A 28 9.52 -2.62 -1.52
CA ASP A 28 8.90 -2.85 -0.23
C ASP A 28 9.90 -3.59 0.67
N ARG A 29 9.46 -4.00 1.86
CA ARG A 29 10.30 -4.75 2.79
C ARG A 29 9.47 -5.72 3.63
N PRO A 30 10.11 -6.72 4.26
CA PRO A 30 9.43 -7.56 5.24
C PRO A 30 8.83 -6.73 6.37
N GLU A 31 7.70 -7.20 6.90
CA GLU A 31 7.05 -6.63 8.07
C GLU A 31 8.03 -6.54 9.25
N LEU A 32 8.06 -5.39 9.94
CA LEU A 32 8.84 -5.26 11.16
C LEU A 32 8.19 -5.98 12.33
N THR A 33 9.01 -6.64 13.14
CA THR A 33 8.58 -7.21 14.41
C THR A 33 8.24 -6.11 15.43
N THR A 34 9.05 -5.05 15.52
CA THR A 34 8.92 -3.97 16.51
C THR A 34 8.93 -2.61 15.83
N TRP A 35 8.02 -1.70 16.23
CA TRP A 35 7.88 -0.36 15.64
C TRP A 35 8.37 0.78 16.53
N TYR A 36 8.74 0.51 17.77
CA TYR A 36 9.19 1.53 18.70
C TYR A 36 10.32 1.03 19.59
N LYS A 37 11.13 1.97 20.06
CA LYS A 37 12.18 1.73 21.05
C LYS A 37 12.40 3.01 21.83
N ASP A 38 12.39 2.90 23.15
CA ASP A 38 12.55 4.03 24.07
C ASP A 38 11.56 5.16 23.73
N ARG A 39 12.07 6.30 23.27
CA ARG A 39 11.26 7.49 22.94
C ARG A 39 11.01 7.67 21.44
N VAL A 40 11.24 6.63 20.64
CA VAL A 40 11.10 6.67 19.18
C VAL A 40 10.07 5.65 18.73
N VAL A 41 9.18 6.07 17.82
CA VAL A 41 8.16 5.23 17.18
C VAL A 41 8.17 5.47 15.67
N LEU A 42 7.97 4.41 14.89
CA LEU A 42 7.87 4.44 13.44
C LEU A 42 6.40 4.58 13.01
N ALA A 43 6.15 5.33 11.94
CA ALA A 43 4.84 5.49 11.31
C ALA A 43 4.99 5.64 9.79
N GLY A 44 3.89 5.46 9.04
CA GLY A 44 3.89 5.51 7.58
C GLY A 44 4.83 4.49 6.95
N ASP A 45 5.45 4.84 5.82
CA ASP A 45 6.37 3.93 5.11
C ASP A 45 7.57 3.46 5.97
N ALA A 46 7.97 4.27 6.96
CA ALA A 46 9.01 3.86 7.91
C ALA A 46 8.60 2.62 8.73
N ALA A 47 7.30 2.43 8.98
CA ALA A 47 6.76 1.24 9.64
C ALA A 47 6.26 0.17 8.64
N HIS A 48 5.56 0.59 7.58
CA HIS A 48 4.79 -0.29 6.69
C HIS A 48 4.83 0.14 5.21
N ALA A 49 6.03 0.30 4.66
CA ALA A 49 6.22 0.55 3.22
C ALA A 49 5.40 -0.42 2.36
N THR A 50 4.59 0.12 1.45
CA THR A 50 3.63 -0.63 0.65
C THR A 50 3.75 -0.34 -0.84
N SER A 51 3.37 -1.30 -1.68
CA SER A 51 3.26 -1.04 -3.12
C SER A 51 2.05 -0.12 -3.42
N PRO A 52 2.10 0.66 -4.51
CA PRO A 52 1.07 1.66 -4.79
C PRO A 52 -0.25 1.07 -5.32
N HIS A 53 -0.34 -0.25 -5.54
CA HIS A 53 -1.42 -0.88 -6.30
C HIS A 53 -2.81 -0.82 -5.65
N LEU A 54 -2.88 -0.48 -4.35
CA LEU A 54 -4.13 -0.16 -3.66
C LEU A 54 -4.32 1.35 -3.39
N GLY A 55 -3.28 2.18 -3.59
CA GLY A 55 -3.37 3.63 -3.38
C GLY A 55 -3.57 4.06 -1.91
N GLN A 56 -3.11 3.25 -0.94
CA GLN A 56 -3.47 3.43 0.47
C GLN A 56 -2.31 3.83 1.40
N GLY A 57 -1.06 3.88 0.92
CA GLY A 57 0.10 4.18 1.80
C GLY A 57 -0.07 5.49 2.57
N ALA A 58 -0.41 6.58 1.87
CA ALA A 58 -0.64 7.89 2.50
C ALA A 58 -1.82 7.87 3.48
N ASN A 59 -2.92 7.18 3.14
CA ASN A 59 -4.08 7.08 4.02
C ASN A 59 -3.74 6.30 5.31
N GLN A 60 -2.93 5.24 5.22
CA GLN A 60 -2.47 4.50 6.39
C GLN A 60 -1.54 5.34 7.27
N ALA A 61 -0.68 6.17 6.67
CA ALA A 61 0.13 7.13 7.44
C ALA A 61 -0.73 8.19 8.16
N MET A 62 -1.84 8.62 7.56
CA MET A 62 -2.80 9.52 8.21
C MET A 62 -3.55 8.84 9.36
N GLU A 63 -4.00 7.60 9.18
CA GLU A 63 -4.56 6.79 10.26
C GLU A 63 -3.55 6.61 11.40
N ASP A 64 -2.27 6.40 11.09
CA ASP A 64 -1.22 6.29 12.11
C ASP A 64 -1.11 7.56 12.96
N ALA A 65 -1.08 8.73 12.31
CA ALA A 65 -1.00 10.01 13.00
C ALA A 65 -2.19 10.19 13.97
N TYR A 66 -3.40 9.82 13.53
CA TYR A 66 -4.60 9.86 14.37
C TYR A 66 -4.46 8.98 15.62
N TYR A 67 -4.16 7.69 15.44
CA TYR A 67 -4.09 6.76 16.58
C TYR A 67 -2.90 7.04 17.50
N LEU A 68 -1.76 7.48 16.95
CA LEU A 68 -0.63 7.88 17.77
C LEU A 68 -1.01 9.04 18.69
N VAL A 69 -1.69 10.07 18.19
CA VAL A 69 -2.20 11.18 19.01
C VAL A 69 -3.26 10.72 20.01
N LYS A 70 -4.18 9.84 19.59
CA LYS A 70 -5.23 9.27 20.45
C LYS A 70 -4.61 8.57 21.66
N PHE A 71 -3.69 7.63 21.43
CA PHE A 71 -3.05 6.86 22.50
C PHE A 71 -2.07 7.69 23.33
N TRP A 72 -1.42 8.70 22.72
CA TRP A 72 -0.59 9.64 23.45
C TRP A 72 -1.39 10.44 24.49
N LYS A 73 -2.61 10.86 24.13
CA LYS A 73 -3.50 11.60 25.02
C LYS A 73 -4.11 10.73 26.13
N THR A 74 -4.29 9.43 25.91
CA THR A 74 -4.82 8.51 26.93
C THR A 74 -3.73 7.97 27.87
N ASN A 75 -2.48 7.90 27.42
CA ASN A 75 -1.34 7.34 28.17
C ASN A 75 -0.29 8.41 28.53
N THR A 76 -0.72 9.57 29.04
CA THR A 76 0.13 10.77 29.23
C THR A 76 1.33 10.56 30.15
N SER A 77 1.25 9.64 31.12
CA SER A 77 2.34 9.31 32.04
C SER A 77 3.25 8.17 31.53
N ASN A 78 2.87 7.48 30.46
CA ASN A 78 3.57 6.30 29.95
C ASN A 78 3.54 6.24 28.41
N HIS A 79 4.49 6.94 27.78
CA HIS A 79 4.66 6.93 26.33
C HIS A 79 4.92 5.53 25.76
N MET A 80 5.58 4.63 26.51
CA MET A 80 5.79 3.25 26.07
C MET A 80 4.48 2.50 25.91
N LYS A 81 3.51 2.74 26.81
CA LYS A 81 2.17 2.17 26.68
C LYS A 81 1.43 2.75 25.47
N ALA A 82 1.56 4.06 25.23
CA ALA A 82 1.00 4.69 24.03
C ALA A 82 1.52 4.05 22.73
N PHE A 83 2.84 3.80 22.67
CA PHE A 83 3.47 3.18 21.50
C PHE A 83 3.08 1.71 21.33
N GLU A 84 2.94 0.97 22.42
CA GLU A 84 2.45 -0.41 22.40
C GLU A 84 1.03 -0.48 21.84
N ASP A 85 0.10 0.31 22.39
CA ASP A 85 -1.31 0.34 21.97
C ASP A 85 -1.45 0.76 20.51
N TYR A 86 -0.72 1.80 20.10
CA TYR A 86 -0.62 2.24 18.71
C TYR A 86 -0.12 1.11 17.80
N THR A 87 1.00 0.47 18.15
CA THR A 87 1.61 -0.57 17.32
C THR A 87 0.71 -1.78 17.20
N GLN A 88 0.12 -2.25 18.31
CA GLN A 88 -0.75 -3.41 18.32
C GLN A 88 -1.97 -3.20 17.41
N LEU A 89 -2.60 -2.02 17.48
CA LEU A 89 -3.76 -1.71 16.66
C LEU A 89 -3.40 -1.55 15.16
N ARG A 90 -2.28 -0.87 14.87
CA ARG A 90 -1.94 -0.50 13.49
C ARG A 90 -1.25 -1.61 12.70
N LYS A 91 -0.45 -2.44 13.37
CA LYS A 91 0.37 -3.46 12.71
C LYS A 91 -0.49 -4.47 11.96
N GLU A 92 -1.50 -5.06 12.58
CA GLU A 92 -2.36 -6.05 11.91
C GLU A 92 -3.02 -5.50 10.65
N ARG A 93 -3.61 -4.29 10.75
CA ARG A 93 -4.31 -3.63 9.64
C ARG A 93 -3.38 -3.28 8.48
N THR A 94 -2.22 -2.68 8.79
CA THR A 94 -1.25 -2.26 7.77
C THR A 94 -0.57 -3.47 7.11
N SER A 95 -0.28 -4.53 7.86
CA SER A 95 0.26 -5.79 7.31
C SER A 95 -0.67 -6.47 6.32
N ARG A 96 -1.98 -6.53 6.66
CA ARG A 96 -3.00 -7.02 5.73
C ARG A 96 -3.02 -6.17 4.45
N LEU A 97 -2.89 -4.85 4.59
CA LEU A 97 -2.89 -3.92 3.47
C LEU A 97 -1.65 -4.04 2.58
N VAL A 98 -0.45 -4.13 3.16
CA VAL A 98 0.81 -4.34 2.43
C VAL A 98 0.73 -5.63 1.61
N THR A 99 0.27 -6.72 2.24
CA THR A 99 0.11 -8.02 1.57
C THR A 99 -0.90 -7.95 0.43
N ALA A 100 -2.06 -7.33 0.66
CA ALA A 100 -3.08 -7.16 -0.37
C ALA A 100 -2.61 -6.28 -1.53
N ALA A 101 -1.85 -5.22 -1.25
CA ALA A 101 -1.28 -4.35 -2.28
C ALA A 101 -0.28 -5.09 -3.15
N ARG A 102 0.61 -5.90 -2.54
CA ARG A 102 1.56 -6.74 -3.29
C ARG A 102 0.83 -7.72 -4.21
N ARG A 103 -0.17 -8.45 -3.69
CA ARG A 103 -1.00 -9.38 -4.49
C ARG A 103 -1.69 -8.68 -5.67
N GLN A 104 -2.21 -7.47 -5.47
CA GLN A 104 -2.79 -6.69 -6.56
C GLN A 104 -1.76 -6.28 -7.61
N GLY A 105 -0.54 -5.96 -7.20
CA GLY A 105 0.57 -5.72 -8.14
C GLY A 105 0.89 -6.95 -8.98
N GLU A 106 1.10 -8.08 -8.33
CA GLU A 106 1.39 -9.37 -8.97
C GLU A 106 0.28 -9.78 -9.95
N ALA A 107 -0.98 -9.57 -9.60
CA ALA A 107 -2.11 -9.91 -10.45
C ALA A 107 -2.31 -8.98 -11.64
N ARG A 108 -1.91 -7.70 -11.55
CA ARG A 108 -2.18 -6.68 -12.59
C ARG A 108 -0.99 -6.45 -13.52
N VAL A 109 0.23 -6.60 -13.03
CA VAL A 109 1.46 -6.26 -13.75
C VAL A 109 2.08 -7.54 -14.32
N CYS A 110 1.54 -7.98 -15.45
CA CYS A 110 2.04 -9.13 -16.22
C CYS A 110 2.54 -8.68 -17.60
N ILE A 111 3.56 -9.38 -18.11
CA ILE A 111 4.16 -9.14 -19.44
C ILE A 111 4.00 -10.32 -20.39
N GLU A 112 3.88 -11.54 -19.85
CA GLU A 112 3.68 -12.74 -20.66
C GLU A 112 2.25 -12.77 -21.24
N PRO A 113 2.07 -13.09 -22.54
CA PRO A 113 0.76 -13.03 -23.19
C PRO A 113 -0.31 -13.90 -22.52
N GLU A 114 0.05 -15.10 -22.08
CA GLU A 114 -0.88 -16.02 -21.42
C GLU A 114 -1.38 -15.47 -20.07
N GLU A 115 -0.47 -14.91 -19.26
CA GLU A 115 -0.80 -14.28 -17.99
C GLU A 115 -1.62 -12.99 -18.20
N CYS A 116 -1.31 -12.22 -19.24
CA CYS A 116 -2.12 -11.07 -19.66
C CYS A 116 -3.56 -11.48 -20.01
N GLN A 117 -3.75 -12.59 -20.73
CA GLN A 117 -5.07 -13.09 -21.09
C GLN A 117 -5.85 -13.54 -19.85
N LYS A 118 -5.25 -14.36 -18.98
CA LYS A 118 -5.86 -14.78 -17.71
C LYS A 118 -6.29 -13.58 -16.86
N ARG A 119 -5.42 -12.57 -16.74
CA ARG A 119 -5.72 -11.32 -16.03
C ARG A 119 -6.89 -10.57 -16.69
N ASN A 120 -6.93 -10.46 -18.02
CA ASN A 120 -8.02 -9.78 -18.73
C ASN A 120 -9.36 -10.49 -18.52
N GLU A 121 -9.38 -11.83 -18.57
CA GLU A 121 -10.57 -12.64 -18.29
C GLU A 121 -11.03 -12.54 -16.83
N MET A 122 -10.10 -12.41 -15.89
CA MET A 122 -10.43 -12.14 -14.50
C MET A 122 -11.06 -10.75 -14.35
N LEU A 123 -10.46 -9.71 -14.95
CA LEU A 123 -10.96 -8.33 -14.85
C LEU A 123 -12.28 -8.12 -15.58
N SER A 124 -12.55 -8.86 -16.67
CA SER A 124 -13.80 -8.75 -17.43
C SER A 124 -15.01 -9.23 -16.62
N LYS A 125 -14.79 -10.08 -15.62
CA LYS A 125 -15.83 -10.51 -14.65
C LYS A 125 -16.16 -9.43 -13.61
N GLY A 126 -15.46 -8.30 -13.65
CA GLY A 126 -15.62 -7.20 -12.71
C GLY A 126 -14.76 -7.36 -11.46
N ILE A 127 -14.57 -6.24 -10.75
CA ILE A 127 -13.87 -6.21 -9.48
C ILE A 127 -14.91 -6.39 -8.37
N ASN A 128 -14.75 -7.40 -7.53
CA ASN A 128 -15.56 -7.54 -6.33
C ASN A 128 -15.09 -6.52 -5.28
N LEU A 129 -15.86 -5.45 -5.09
CA LEU A 129 -15.52 -4.39 -4.15
C LEU A 129 -15.49 -4.89 -2.69
N ASN A 130 -16.18 -5.99 -2.36
CA ASN A 130 -16.13 -6.58 -1.02
C ASN A 130 -14.72 -7.09 -0.65
N ASP A 131 -13.88 -7.39 -1.64
CA ASP A 131 -12.50 -7.85 -1.39
C ASP A 131 -11.61 -6.73 -0.83
N ILE A 132 -12.01 -5.47 -1.04
CA ILE A 132 -11.27 -4.27 -0.61
C ILE A 132 -12.10 -3.36 0.31
N SER A 133 -13.37 -3.66 0.59
CA SER A 133 -14.25 -2.79 1.38
C SER A 133 -13.72 -2.57 2.80
N TRP A 134 -13.12 -3.60 3.40
CA TRP A 134 -12.49 -3.55 4.73
C TRP A 134 -11.40 -2.48 4.86
N ILE A 135 -10.80 -2.03 3.74
CA ILE A 135 -9.85 -0.92 3.73
C ILE A 135 -10.55 0.38 4.15
N TYR A 136 -11.81 0.56 3.76
CA TYR A 136 -12.60 1.76 4.00
C TYR A 136 -13.45 1.69 5.28
N ASP A 137 -13.55 0.51 5.90
CA ASP A 137 -14.18 0.33 7.22
C ASP A 137 -13.24 0.83 8.33
N ILE A 138 -13.07 2.15 8.42
CA ILE A 138 -12.19 2.80 9.40
C ILE A 138 -12.94 2.95 10.74
N GLN A 139 -12.34 2.46 11.83
CA GLN A 139 -12.89 2.56 13.19
C GLN A 139 -12.23 3.71 13.98
N LEU A 140 -12.51 4.97 13.61
CA LEU A 140 -11.92 6.15 14.28
C LEU A 140 -12.45 6.36 15.71
#